data_AF-A0AA41WR53-F1
#
_entry.id   AF-A0AA41WR53-F1
#
_cell.length_a   1.000
_cell.length_b   1.000
_cell.length_c   1.000
_cell.angle_alpha   90.00
_cell.angle_beta   90.00
_cell.angle_gamma   90.00
#
_symmetry.space_group_name_H-M   'P 1'
#
loop_
_entity.id
_entity.type
_entity.pdbx_description
1 polymer ?
#
loop_
_entity_poly.entity_id
_entity_poly.type
_entity_poly.pdbx_seq_one_letter_code
_entity_poly.pdbx_strand_id
1 'polypeptide(L)' 'MAVLDSINAKWGRGTLRPGVVPAAPAWSMRRELMSQSFTTRVDQLWRVSAR' A
#
# COMPACT_ATOMS: atom_id res chain seq x y z
N MET A 1 7.48 15.47 2.96
CA MET A 1 6.30 14.60 2.66
C MET A 1 4.97 15.27 3.06
N ALA A 2 4.91 16.06 4.13
CA ALA A 2 3.68 16.68 4.66
C ALA A 2 2.76 17.41 3.65
N VAL A 3 3.30 18.15 2.67
CA VAL A 3 2.47 18.87 1.67
C VAL A 3 1.73 17.90 0.75
N LEU A 4 2.43 16.89 0.23
CA LEU A 4 1.85 15.81 -0.58
C LEU A 4 0.75 15.07 0.19
N ASP A 5 1.02 14.76 1.46
CA ASP A 5 0.07 14.08 2.34
C ASP A 5 -1.16 14.94 2.62
N SER A 6 -0.99 16.26 2.83
CA SER A 6 -2.10 17.19 3.05
C SER A 6 -3.05 17.29 1.85
N ILE A 7 -2.50 17.26 0.62
CA ILE A 7 -3.29 17.30 -0.61
C ILE A 7 -4.03 15.97 -0.78
N ASN A 8 -3.35 14.85 -0.57
CA ASN A 8 -3.97 13.53 -0.65
C ASN A 8 -5.05 13.33 0.44
N ALA A 9 -4.89 13.91 1.62
CA ALA A 9 -5.92 13.87 2.66
C ALA A 9 -7.18 14.65 2.24
N LYS A 10 -7.02 15.78 1.54
CA LYS A 10 -8.12 16.65 1.11
C LYS A 10 -8.86 16.12 -0.12
N TRP A 11 -8.13 15.54 -1.08
CA TRP A 11 -8.67 15.19 -2.40
C TRP A 11 -8.76 13.69 -2.68
N GLY A 12 -8.30 12.86 -1.74
CA GLY A 12 -8.32 11.41 -1.84
C GLY A 12 -6.92 10.81 -1.93
N ARG A 13 -6.77 9.58 -1.41
CA ARG A 13 -5.49 8.90 -1.39
C ARG A 13 -5.00 8.65 -2.82
N GLY A 14 -3.82 9.20 -3.15
CA GLY A 14 -3.17 9.01 -4.44
C GLY A 14 -3.47 10.08 -5.48
N THR A 15 -4.10 11.21 -5.11
CA THR A 15 -4.25 12.39 -5.98
C THR A 15 -2.89 12.88 -6.50
N LEU A 16 -1.88 12.91 -5.65
CA LEU A 16 -0.50 13.24 -6.00
C LEU A 16 0.45 12.11 -5.55
N ARG A 17 1.44 11.83 -6.40
CA ARG A 17 2.51 10.86 -6.15
C ARG A 17 3.88 11.43 -6.53
N PRO A 18 4.98 10.97 -5.90
CA PRO A 18 6.31 11.34 -6.34
C PRO A 18 6.55 10.91 -7.79
N GLY A 19 7.13 11.79 -8.61
CA GLY A 19 7.36 11.53 -10.05
C GLY A 19 8.30 10.36 -10.33
N VAL A 20 9.16 10.01 -9.36
CA VAL A 20 10.07 8.85 -9.44
C VAL A 20 9.32 7.51 -9.37
N VAL A 21 8.09 7.48 -8.83
CA VAL A 21 7.31 6.26 -8.69
C VAL A 21 6.53 6.00 -9.99
N PRO A 22 6.81 4.89 -10.71
CA PRO A 22 6.06 4.52 -11.90
C PRO A 22 4.59 4.22 -11.57
N ALA A 23 3.71 4.29 -12.58
CA ALA A 23 2.29 3.98 -12.38
C ALA A 23 2.05 2.52 -11.95
N ALA A 24 2.83 1.59 -12.52
CA ALA A 24 2.80 0.18 -12.18
C ALA A 24 4.23 -0.28 -11.85
N PRO A 25 4.69 -0.09 -10.59
CA PRO A 25 5.99 -0.58 -10.20
C PRO A 25 6.00 -2.10 -10.18
N ALA A 26 7.11 -2.73 -10.58
CA ALA A 26 7.26 -4.18 -10.54
C ALA A 26 7.14 -4.76 -9.11
N TRP A 27 7.42 -3.94 -8.11
CA TRP A 27 7.27 -4.25 -6.68
C TRP A 27 5.89 -3.88 -6.12
N SER A 28 4.94 -3.44 -6.95
CA SER A 28 3.55 -3.26 -6.51
C SER A 28 2.90 -4.60 -6.19
N MET A 29 1.93 -4.57 -5.27
CA MET A 29 1.13 -5.75 -4.96
C MET A 29 0.33 -6.17 -6.20
N ARG A 30 0.57 -7.40 -6.65
CA ARG A 30 -0.18 -8.04 -7.74
C ARG A 30 -1.56 -8.45 -7.25
N ARG A 31 -2.56 -7.61 -7.46
CA ARG A 31 -3.92 -7.79 -6.90
C ARG A 31 -4.59 -9.06 -7.42
N GLU A 32 -4.22 -9.52 -8.61
CA GLU A 32 -4.67 -10.78 -9.20
C GLU A 32 -4.18 -12.02 -8.44
N LEU A 33 -3.11 -11.89 -7.65
CA LEU A 33 -2.58 -12.95 -6.79
C LEU A 33 -3.07 -12.82 -5.34
N MET A 34 -3.96 -11.86 -5.05
CA MET A 34 -4.47 -11.65 -3.70
C MET A 34 -5.40 -12.79 -3.30
N SER A 35 -5.01 -13.55 -2.29
CA SER A 35 -5.89 -14.57 -1.69
C SER A 35 -7.18 -13.93 -1.19
N GLN A 36 -8.30 -14.62 -1.37
CA GLN A 36 -9.60 -14.22 -0.80
C GLN A 36 -9.55 -14.09 0.73
N SER A 37 -8.60 -14.78 1.38
CA SER A 37 -8.41 -14.73 2.83
C SER A 37 -7.53 -13.58 3.34
N PHE A 38 -6.99 -12.74 2.47
CA PHE A 38 -5.93 -11.78 2.80
C PHE A 38 -6.25 -10.84 3.99
N THR A 39 -7.51 -10.46 4.20
CA THR A 39 -7.93 -9.61 5.33
C THR A 39 -8.71 -10.36 6.42
N THR A 40 -9.01 -11.65 6.22
CA THR A 40 -9.89 -12.43 7.11
C THR A 40 -9.14 -13.51 7.90
N ARG A 41 -7.99 -13.97 7.40
CA ARG A 41 -7.18 -15.04 8.03
C ARG A 41 -5.92 -14.48 8.67
N VAL A 42 -6.08 -13.91 9.87
CA VAL A 42 -4.97 -13.35 10.69
C VAL A 42 -3.97 -14.44 11.11
N ASP A 43 -4.40 -15.70 11.20
CA ASP A 43 -3.56 -16.87 11.50
C ASP A 43 -2.46 -17.12 10.47
N GLN A 44 -2.62 -16.62 9.24
CA GLN A 44 -1.66 -16.81 8.14
C GLN A 44 -0.59 -15.71 8.08
N LEU A 45 -0.71 -14.67 8.91
CA LEU A 45 0.28 -13.59 8.96
C LEU A 45 1.60 -14.09 9.57
N TRP A 46 2.72 -13.61 9.05
CA TRP A 46 4.03 -13.88 9.64
C TRP A 46 4.11 -13.25 11.03
N ARG A 47 4.48 -14.07 12.03
CA ARG A 47 4.80 -13.61 13.37
C ARG A 47 6.24 -13.13 13.41
N VAL A 48 6.43 -11.85 13.67
CA VAL A 48 7.75 -11.23 13.85
C VAL A 48 7.88 -10.87 15.33
N SER A 49 8.99 -11.25 15.95
CA SER A 49 9.32 -10.80 17.30
C SER A 49 10.07 -9.46 17.26
N ALA A 50 9.71 -8.55 18.17
CA ALA A 50 10.50 -7.35 18.44
C ALA A 50 11.48 -7.64 19.59
N ARG A 51 12.66 -7.02 19.56
CA ARG A 51 13.68 -7.09 20.61
C ARG A 51 13.60 -5.89 21.53
#